data_AF-A0A2E0JZD4-F1
#
_entry.id   AF-A0A2E0JZD4-F1
#
_cell.length_a   1.000
_cell.length_b   1.000
_cell.length_c   1.000
_cell.angle_alpha   90.00
_cell.angle_beta   90.00
_cell.angle_gamma   90.00
#
_symmetry.space_group_name_H-M   'P 1'
#
loop_
_entity.id
_entity.type
_entity.pdbx_description
1 polymer ?
#
loop_
_entity_poly.entity_id
_entity_poly.type
_entity_poly.pdbx_seq_one_letter_code
_entity_poly.pdbx_strand_id
1 'polypeptide(L)'
;MKRSYILKNQEGHYWGRAKEWVDGSDRSRVTQYNHRDEASNIVFELSSKDFGLRAEILEIDLKDGKLPKLEVSQVPLPGFEDTDDEIVEPEVENPV
;
A
#
# COMPACT_ATOMS: atom_id res chain seq x y z
N MET A 1 -19.29 -15.14 11.91
CA MET A 1 -18.55 -14.01 11.30
C MET A 1 -17.08 -14.34 11.36
N LYS A 2 -16.36 -14.29 10.24
CA LYS A 2 -14.91 -14.49 10.23
C LYS A 2 -14.27 -13.10 10.21
N ARG A 3 -13.37 -12.86 11.16
CA ARG A 3 -12.57 -11.64 11.22
C ARG A 3 -11.25 -11.89 10.52
N SER A 4 -10.75 -10.88 9.85
CA SER A 4 -9.41 -10.87 9.27
C SER A 4 -8.73 -9.56 9.60
N TYR A 5 -7.41 -9.61 9.61
CA TYR A 5 -6.57 -8.45 9.85
C TYR A 5 -5.95 -8.02 8.53
N ILE A 6 -5.96 -6.72 8.27
CA ILE A 6 -5.22 -6.12 7.16
C ILE A 6 -4.32 -5.02 7.70
N LEU A 7 -3.35 -4.59 6.90
CA LEU A 7 -2.46 -3.49 7.26
C LEU A 7 -2.80 -2.27 6.42
N LYS A 8 -2.80 -1.09 7.06
CA LYS A 8 -2.96 0.22 6.42
C LYS A 8 -1.79 1.10 6.82
N ASN A 9 -1.18 1.83 5.89
CA ASN A 9 -0.13 2.80 6.22
C ASN A 9 -0.74 4.18 6.56
N GLN A 10 0.13 5.13 6.91
CA GLN A 10 -0.25 6.51 7.25
C GLN A 10 -0.90 7.27 6.06
N GLU A 11 -0.55 6.89 4.84
CA GLU A 11 -1.06 7.45 3.57
C GLU A 11 -2.39 6.82 3.12
N GLY A 12 -2.89 5.85 3.90
CA GLY A 12 -4.13 5.13 3.62
C GLY A 12 -4.03 3.98 2.60
N HIS A 13 -2.84 3.63 2.14
CA HIS A 13 -2.58 2.43 1.35
C HIS A 13 -2.67 1.16 2.19
N TYR A 14 -2.94 0.05 1.54
CA TYR A 14 -3.05 -1.26 2.15
C TYR A 14 -1.88 -2.17 1.76
N TRP A 15 -1.51 -3.07 2.64
CA TRP A 15 -0.44 -4.03 2.35
C TRP A 15 -0.93 -5.13 1.39
N GLY A 16 -0.27 -5.25 0.24
CA GLY A 16 -0.59 -6.17 -0.83
C GLY A 16 0.10 -7.54 -0.71
N ARG A 17 -0.45 -8.55 -1.41
CA ARG A 17 0.07 -9.94 -1.41
C ARG A 17 1.46 -10.06 -2.04
N ALA A 18 1.81 -9.15 -2.94
CA ALA A 18 3.13 -9.08 -3.58
C ALA A 18 4.17 -8.33 -2.73
N LYS A 19 3.89 -8.07 -1.44
CA LYS A 19 4.73 -7.24 -0.55
C LYS A 19 4.92 -5.81 -1.07
N GLU A 20 3.85 -5.25 -1.63
CA GLU A 20 3.76 -3.88 -2.17
C GLU A 20 2.60 -3.14 -1.50
N TRP A 21 2.62 -1.81 -1.51
CA TRP A 21 1.46 -1.00 -1.12
C TRP A 21 0.44 -0.95 -2.25
N VAL A 22 -0.85 -1.03 -1.92
CA VAL A 22 -1.95 -0.88 -2.88
C VAL A 22 -2.96 0.14 -2.39
N ASP A 23 -3.62 0.81 -3.32
CA ASP A 23 -4.60 1.87 -3.07
C ASP A 23 -5.90 1.36 -2.43
N GLY A 24 -6.21 0.07 -2.58
CA GLY A 24 -7.43 -0.55 -2.04
C GLY A 24 -8.59 -0.66 -3.02
N SER A 25 -8.42 -0.20 -4.27
CA SER A 25 -9.42 -0.40 -5.33
C SER A 25 -9.66 -1.89 -5.60
N ASP A 26 -8.59 -2.67 -5.61
CA ASP A 26 -8.65 -4.13 -5.71
C ASP A 26 -8.40 -4.81 -4.36
N ARG A 27 -9.50 -5.13 -3.68
CA ARG A 27 -9.51 -5.93 -2.44
C ARG A 27 -8.87 -7.33 -2.58
N SER A 28 -8.75 -7.88 -3.79
CA SER A 28 -8.08 -9.16 -4.03
C SER A 28 -6.56 -9.04 -4.02
N ARG A 29 -6.02 -7.82 -4.10
CA ARG A 29 -4.58 -7.57 -3.94
C ARG A 29 -4.17 -7.42 -2.48
N VAL A 30 -5.09 -6.98 -1.61
CA VAL A 30 -4.84 -6.77 -0.17
C VAL A 30 -4.62 -8.08 0.57
N THR A 31 -3.52 -8.17 1.31
CA THR A 31 -3.20 -9.31 2.17
C THR A 31 -4.12 -9.35 3.38
N GLN A 32 -4.63 -10.54 3.66
CA GLN A 32 -5.49 -10.81 4.81
C GLN A 32 -4.77 -11.80 5.71
N TYR A 33 -4.72 -11.49 7.00
CA TYR A 33 -4.18 -12.34 8.03
C TYR A 33 -5.34 -12.90 8.86
N ASN A 34 -5.24 -14.17 9.24
CA ASN A 34 -6.25 -14.81 10.07
C ASN A 34 -6.04 -14.46 11.54
N HIS A 35 -4.79 -14.21 11.93
CA HIS A 35 -4.42 -13.88 13.30
C HIS A 35 -3.71 -12.53 13.39
N ARG A 36 -3.91 -11.83 14.51
CA ARG A 36 -3.36 -10.49 14.75
C ARG A 36 -1.84 -10.50 14.93
N ASP A 37 -1.27 -11.58 15.46
CA ASP A 37 0.17 -11.74 15.64
C ASP A 37 0.90 -11.81 14.29
N GLU A 38 0.32 -12.49 13.28
CA GLU A 38 0.86 -12.50 11.91
C GLU A 38 0.96 -11.08 11.35
N ALA A 39 -0.10 -10.29 11.50
CA ALA A 39 -0.11 -8.88 11.10
C ALA A 39 0.90 -8.05 11.90
N SER A 40 1.06 -8.33 13.20
CA SER A 40 2.01 -7.64 14.08
C SER A 40 3.46 -7.86 13.66
N ASN A 41 3.80 -9.07 13.23
CA ASN A 41 5.14 -9.38 12.72
C ASN A 41 5.48 -8.51 11.49
N ILE A 42 4.52 -8.34 10.58
CA ILE A 42 4.72 -7.53 9.37
C ILE A 42 4.80 -6.05 9.71
N VAL A 43 3.96 -5.55 10.61
CA VAL A 43 4.06 -4.16 11.10
C VAL A 43 5.43 -3.90 11.71
N PHE A 44 5.96 -4.84 12.49
CA PHE A 44 7.30 -4.74 13.06
C PHE A 44 8.38 -4.72 11.98
N GLU A 45 8.32 -5.64 11.01
CA GLU A 45 9.25 -5.69 9.87
C GLU A 45 9.29 -4.36 9.12
N LEU A 46 8.11 -3.83 8.74
CA LEU A 46 7.99 -2.55 8.03
C LEU A 46 8.52 -1.38 8.86
N SER A 47 8.11 -1.30 10.13
CA SER A 47 8.51 -0.20 11.02
C SER A 47 10.00 -0.22 11.37
N SER A 48 10.63 -1.40 11.39
CA SER A 48 12.06 -1.55 11.64
C SER A 48 12.92 -1.15 10.43
N LYS A 49 12.35 -1.24 9.22
CA LYS A 49 13.02 -0.89 7.97
C LYS A 49 13.02 0.62 7.74
N ASP A 50 11.86 1.25 7.86
CA ASP A 50 11.69 2.68 7.64
C ASP A 50 10.46 3.18 8.42
N PHE A 51 10.58 4.33 9.09
CA PHE A 51 9.46 4.94 9.81
C PHE A 51 8.32 5.37 8.88
N GLY A 52 8.61 5.70 7.62
CA GLY A 52 7.62 6.01 6.59
C GLY A 52 6.79 4.79 6.15
N LEU A 53 7.30 3.57 6.38
CA LEU A 53 6.59 2.33 6.07
C LEU A 53 5.71 1.84 7.23
N ARG A 54 5.66 2.59 8.34
CA ARG A 54 4.88 2.21 9.51
C ARG A 54 3.41 2.03 9.15
N ALA A 55 2.89 0.87 9.54
CA ALA A 55 1.51 0.48 9.29
C ALA A 55 0.75 0.24 10.60
N GLU A 56 -0.57 0.38 10.54
CA GLU A 56 -1.52 -0.03 11.57
C GLU A 56 -2.23 -1.32 11.16
N ILE A 57 -2.69 -2.08 12.16
CA ILE A 57 -3.46 -3.30 11.97
C ILE A 57 -4.94 -2.94 12.08
N LEU A 58 -5.71 -3.21 11.03
CA LEU A 58 -7.15 -3.04 11.01
C LEU A 58 -7.83 -4.41 11.12
N GLU A 59 -8.72 -4.56 12.11
CA GLU A 59 -9.60 -5.72 12.23
C GLU A 59 -10.85 -5.47 11.38
N ILE A 60 -11.17 -6.41 10.48
CA ILE A 60 -12.28 -6.29 9.54
C ILE A 60 -13.10 -7.57 9.52
N ASP A 61 -14.41 -7.44 9.61
CA ASP A 61 -15.34 -8.54 9.39
C ASP A 61 -15.47 -8.87 7.89
N LEU A 62 -15.21 -10.12 7.55
CA LEU A 62 -15.39 -10.61 6.18
C LEU A 62 -16.87 -10.73 5.85
N LYS A 63 -17.27 -10.16 4.71
CA LYS A 63 -18.62 -10.32 4.13
C LYS A 63 -18.55 -11.40 3.05
N ASP A 64 -19.28 -12.50 3.25
CA ASP A 64 -19.26 -13.67 2.35
C ASP A 64 -17.85 -14.25 2.11
N GLY A 65 -16.99 -14.19 3.14
CA GLY A 65 -15.61 -14.66 3.06
C GLY A 65 -14.67 -13.75 2.27
N LYS A 66 -15.11 -12.55 1.89
CA LYS A 66 -14.30 -11.54 1.19
C LYS A 66 -14.19 -10.28 2.04
N LEU A 67 -13.11 -9.52 1.82
CA LEU A 67 -12.99 -8.18 2.40
C LEU A 67 -14.18 -7.32 1.95
N PRO A 68 -14.72 -6.45 2.83
CA PRO A 68 -15.69 -5.45 2.45
C PRO A 68 -15.07 -4.38 1.52
N LYS A 69 -15.85 -3.38 1.13
CA LYS A 69 -15.34 -2.30 0.28
C LYS A 69 -14.40 -1.47 1.14
N LEU A 70 -13.13 -1.41 0.73
CA LEU A 70 -12.10 -0.60 1.38
C LEU A 70 -12.18 0.83 0.82
N GLU A 71 -11.70 1.78 1.60
CA GLU A 71 -11.57 3.17 1.14
C GLU A 71 -10.35 3.27 0.25
N VAL A 72 -10.53 3.74 -0.99
CA VAL A 72 -9.42 3.88 -1.92
C VAL A 72 -8.57 5.07 -1.48
N SER A 73 -7.27 4.84 -1.23
CA SER A 73 -6.34 5.93 -0.93
C SER A 73 -6.35 6.95 -2.06
N GLN A 74 -6.40 8.22 -1.68
CA GLN A 74 -6.29 9.35 -2.60
C GLN A 74 -4.82 9.76 -2.83
N VAL A 75 -3.89 9.17 -2.09
CA VAL A 75 -2.46 9.46 -2.17
C VAL A 75 -1.83 8.52 -3.21
N PRO A 76 -0.98 9.02 -4.12
CA PRO A 76 -0.26 8.17 -5.06
C PRO A 76 0.60 7.13 -4.34
N LEU A 77 0.74 5.95 -4.94
CA LEU A 77 1.54 4.87 -4.35
C LEU A 77 3.04 5.20 -4.44
N PRO A 78 3.83 4.89 -3.38
CA PRO A 78 5.27 5.13 -3.42
C PRO A 78 5.93 4.29 -4.53
N GLY A 79 6.66 4.94 -5.42
CA GLY A 79 7.29 4.31 -6.60
C GLY A 79 6.43 4.33 -7.88
N PHE A 80 5.21 4.83 -7.81
CA PHE A 80 4.48 5.35 -8.96
C PHE A 80 4.68 6.87 -8.98
N GLU A 81 5.91 7.30 -9.26
CA GLU A 81 6.08 8.62 -9.86
C GLU A 81 5.41 8.50 -11.24
N ASP A 82 4.31 9.23 -11.45
CA ASP A 82 3.81 9.49 -12.79
C ASP A 82 5.03 9.87 -13.62
N THR A 83 5.40 9.00 -14.55
CA THR A 83 6.53 9.23 -15.44
C THR A 83 6.05 10.21 -16.51
N ASP A 84 5.71 11.42 -16.06
CA ASP A 84 5.32 12.58 -16.86
C ASP A 84 6.30 13.73 -16.55
N ASP A 85 7.56 13.40 -16.27
CA ASP A 85 8.66 14.28 -16.60
C ASP A 85 9.04 13.99 -18.06
N GLU A 86 8.36 14.69 -18.98
CA GLU A 86 8.91 14.99 -20.30
C GLU A 86 10.35 15.48 -20.10
N ILE A 87 11.31 14.60 -20.39
CA ILE A 87 12.72 14.96 -20.50
C ILE A 87 12.84 15.78 -21.79
N VAL A 88 12.49 17.07 -21.74
CA VAL A 88 12.84 18.01 -22.81
C VAL A 88 14.32 18.30 -22.62
N GLU A 89 15.17 17.53 -23.32
CA GLU A 89 16.58 17.89 -23.44
C GLU A 89 16.66 19.29 -24.07
N PRO A 90 17.31 20.29 -23.41
CA PRO A 90 17.58 21.54 -24.09
C PRO A 90 18.68 21.26 -25.13
N GLU A 91 18.32 21.33 -26.40
CA GLU A 91 19.27 21.37 -27.51
C GLU A 91 20.15 22.62 -27.34
N VAL A 92 21.36 22.42 -26.81
CA VAL A 92 22.37 23.47 -26.72
C VAL A 92 22.91 23.75 -28.12
N GLU A 93 22.26 24.69 -28.79
CA GLU A 93 22.73 25.29 -30.03
C GLU A 93 24.11 25.92 -29.77
N ASN A 94 25.14 25.34 -30.39
CA ASN A 94 26.52 25.80 -30.25
C ASN A 94 26.77 26.89 -31.31
N PRO A 95 27.00 28.17 -30.95
CA PRO A 95 27.31 29.18 -31.95
C PRO A 95 28.74 29.00 -32.48
N VAL A 96 28.87 29.07 -33.81
CA VAL A 96 30.12 29.08 -34.60
C VAL A 96 30.84 30.42 -34.47
#